data_AF-B0T9R7-F1
#
_entry.id   AF-B0T9R7-F1
#
_cell.length_a   1.000
_cell.length_b   1.000
_cell.length_c   1.000
_cell.angle_alpha   90.00
_cell.angle_beta   90.00
_cell.angle_gamma   90.00
#
_symmetry.space_group_name_H-M   'P 1'
#
loop_
_entity.id
_entity.type
_entity.pdbx_description
1 polymer ?
#
loop_
_entity_poly.entity_id
_entity_poly.type
_entity_poly.pdbx_seq_one_letter_code
_entity_poly.pdbx_strand_id
1 'polypeptide(L)'
;MPNRRMADARKTSLRQTPCGIIRIAALWDLCRYRHKSHWSGADHRLGRTFGQRFGDAAYAFEELVAEIGSAAIGLRIGLRPQILDSHAAYLGHWVKILKDRPGALLEASGHAQRAVDHLLAYSQPAQASQPLAA
;
A
#
# COMPACT_ATOMS: atom_id res chain seq x y z
N MET A 1 -55.70 -6.60 -8.34
CA MET A 1 -54.74 -7.68 -7.98
C MET A 1 -54.16 -8.26 -9.27
N PRO A 2 -52.87 -8.67 -9.40
CA PRO A 2 -51.74 -8.54 -8.47
C PRO A 2 -50.37 -8.11 -9.10
N ASN A 3 -49.38 -7.95 -8.21
CA ASN A 3 -47.93 -7.69 -8.35
C ASN A 3 -47.08 -8.79 -9.03
N ARG A 4 -45.87 -8.44 -9.49
CA ARG A 4 -44.55 -9.13 -9.26
C ARG A 4 -43.41 -8.08 -9.39
N ARG A 5 -42.76 -7.62 -8.31
CA ARG A 5 -41.59 -8.16 -7.57
C ARG A 5 -40.22 -8.08 -8.31
N MET A 6 -39.27 -7.41 -7.62
CA MET A 6 -37.78 -7.51 -7.67
C MET A 6 -37.11 -6.79 -8.86
N ALA A 7 -36.01 -6.04 -8.74
CA ALA A 7 -34.88 -6.06 -7.81
C ALA A 7 -34.25 -4.63 -7.69
N ASP A 8 -34.00 -4.12 -6.49
CA ASP A 8 -32.71 -4.17 -5.76
C ASP A 8 -31.71 -3.08 -6.25
N ALA A 9 -31.78 -1.86 -5.72
CA ALA A 9 -31.01 -1.38 -4.58
C ALA A 9 -29.48 -1.56 -4.70
N ARG A 10 -28.81 -0.56 -5.30
CA ARG A 10 -27.87 0.35 -4.61
C ARG A 10 -27.04 1.10 -5.65
N LYS A 11 -27.48 2.31 -5.97
CA LYS A 11 -26.57 3.39 -6.35
C LYS A 11 -25.68 3.62 -5.14
N THR A 12 -24.43 3.14 -5.16
CA THR A 12 -23.42 3.65 -4.23
C THR A 12 -23.02 5.04 -4.74
N SER A 13 -23.92 6.00 -4.57
CA SER A 13 -23.56 7.40 -4.60
C SER A 13 -22.73 7.64 -3.35
N LEU A 14 -21.42 7.74 -3.53
CA LEU A 14 -20.54 8.34 -2.54
C LEU A 14 -21.05 9.77 -2.35
N ARG A 15 -21.92 9.97 -1.36
CA ARG A 15 -22.37 11.29 -0.93
C ARG A 15 -21.14 12.01 -0.40
N GLN A 16 -20.52 12.82 -1.25
CA GLN A 16 -19.57 13.83 -0.82
C GLN A 16 -20.38 14.94 -0.16
N THR A 17 -20.58 14.84 1.15
CA THR A 17 -21.05 15.96 1.95
C THR A 17 -19.89 16.95 2.13
N PRO A 18 -20.03 18.22 1.73
CA PRO A 18 -19.02 19.22 1.96
C PRO A 18 -19.15 19.72 3.39
N CYS A 19 -18.49 19.03 4.33
CA CYS A 19 -18.27 19.54 5.68
C CYS A 19 -16.82 19.26 6.04
N GLY A 20 -15.98 20.30 6.00
CA GLY A 20 -14.72 20.36 6.76
C GLY A 20 -13.67 19.26 6.56
N ILE A 21 -13.73 18.44 5.52
CA ILE A 21 -12.73 17.37 5.28
C ILE A 21 -11.50 17.98 4.61
N ILE A 22 -10.53 18.23 5.48
CA ILE A 22 -9.14 18.59 5.29
C ILE A 22 -8.54 18.04 3.98
N ARG A 23 -7.69 18.85 3.31
CA ARG A 23 -6.82 18.57 2.14
C ARG A 23 -5.92 17.30 2.23
N ILE A 24 -6.15 16.42 3.20
CA ILE A 24 -5.28 15.31 3.66
C ILE A 24 -5.91 13.93 3.37
N ALA A 25 -6.98 13.82 2.58
CA ALA A 25 -7.59 12.51 2.28
C ALA A 25 -6.57 11.47 1.75
N ALA A 26 -5.68 11.88 0.84
CA ALA A 26 -4.62 11.02 0.31
C ALA A 26 -3.59 10.59 1.39
N LEU A 27 -3.29 11.46 2.35
CA LEU A 27 -2.35 11.17 3.43
C LEU A 27 -2.93 10.15 4.42
N TRP A 28 -4.24 10.19 4.68
CA TRP A 28 -4.92 9.18 5.50
C TRP A 28 -4.90 7.79 4.84
N ASP A 29 -5.13 7.73 3.53
CA ASP A 29 -5.11 6.46 2.81
C ASP A 29 -3.68 5.89 2.74
N LEU A 30 -2.65 6.70 2.45
CA LEU A 30 -1.25 6.25 2.48
C LEU A 30 -0.84 5.74 3.86
N CYS A 31 -1.19 6.45 4.93
CA CYS A 31 -0.93 6.03 6.31
C CYS A 31 -1.62 4.69 6.63
N ARG A 32 -2.85 4.48 6.17
CA ARG A 32 -3.55 3.20 6.29
C ARG A 32 -2.79 2.07 5.58
N TYR A 33 -2.32 2.30 4.35
CA TYR A 33 -1.62 1.26 3.59
C TYR A 33 -0.20 1.00 4.11
N ARG A 34 0.48 1.98 4.71
CA ARG A 34 1.75 1.76 5.42
C ARG A 34 1.56 0.78 6.58
N HIS A 35 0.56 0.99 7.43
CA HIS A 35 0.25 0.07 8.53
C HIS A 35 -0.18 -1.32 8.04
N LYS A 36 -0.92 -1.41 6.92
CA LYS A 36 -1.23 -2.69 6.28
C LYS A 36 0.03 -3.38 5.73
N SER A 37 0.99 -2.61 5.21
CA SER A 37 2.27 -3.13 4.76
C SER A 37 3.04 -3.73 5.93
N HIS A 38 3.14 -3.06 7.08
CA HIS A 38 3.71 -3.65 8.29
C HIS A 38 2.98 -4.92 8.73
N TRP A 39 1.65 -4.89 8.73
CA TRP A 39 0.84 -6.06 9.08
C TRP A 39 1.15 -7.28 8.20
N SER A 40 1.45 -7.09 6.92
CA SER A 40 1.86 -8.19 6.02
C SER A 40 3.21 -8.82 6.40
N GLY A 41 4.02 -8.16 7.21
CA GLY A 41 5.36 -8.59 7.60
C GLY A 41 5.41 -9.66 8.70
N ALA A 42 4.30 -9.93 9.38
CA ALA A 42 4.25 -10.91 10.47
C ALA A 42 4.73 -12.31 10.03
N ASP A 43 5.27 -13.07 10.99
CA ASP A 43 5.89 -14.39 10.77
C ASP A 43 5.00 -15.38 10.01
N HIS A 44 3.69 -15.40 10.31
CA HIS A 44 2.70 -16.27 9.67
C HIS A 44 2.24 -15.78 8.28
N ARG A 45 2.88 -14.75 7.72
CA ARG A 45 2.54 -14.12 6.43
C ARG A 45 3.75 -14.12 5.50
N LEU A 46 4.42 -12.97 5.39
CA LEU A 46 5.63 -12.81 4.58
C LEU A 46 6.91 -13.02 5.39
N GLY A 47 6.82 -13.20 6.71
CA GLY A 47 7.95 -13.54 7.58
C GLY A 47 9.14 -12.62 7.44
N ARG A 48 8.91 -11.30 7.37
CA ARG A 48 9.99 -10.34 7.17
C ARG A 48 10.74 -10.13 8.46
N THR A 49 11.97 -10.64 8.50
CA THR A 49 12.91 -10.43 9.60
C THR A 49 14.20 -9.86 9.03
N PHE A 50 14.54 -8.62 9.40
CA PHE A 50 15.74 -7.92 8.93
C PHE A 50 16.84 -7.82 9.98
N GLY A 51 16.60 -8.37 11.18
CA GLY A 51 17.52 -8.34 12.31
C GLY A 51 16.83 -8.15 13.65
N GLN A 52 17.61 -7.97 14.72
CA GLN A 52 17.13 -7.77 16.09
C GLN A 52 16.88 -6.27 16.37
N ARG A 53 15.71 -5.98 16.98
CA ARG A 53 15.32 -4.80 17.78
C ARG A 53 15.08 -3.43 17.11
N PHE A 54 14.05 -2.78 17.65
CA PHE A 54 13.71 -1.37 17.50
C PHE A 54 14.92 -0.44 17.70
N GLY A 55 15.03 0.58 16.85
CA GLY A 55 16.07 1.61 16.93
C GLY A 55 17.24 1.45 15.95
N ASP A 56 17.40 0.28 15.33
CA ASP A 56 18.51 -0.03 14.43
C ASP A 56 18.13 -0.02 12.94
N ALA A 57 19.14 -0.11 12.05
CA ALA A 57 18.98 -0.10 10.59
C ALA A 57 17.92 -1.07 10.05
N ALA A 58 17.67 -2.18 10.74
CA ALA A 58 16.59 -3.12 10.43
C ALA A 58 15.19 -2.51 10.56
N TYR A 59 14.97 -1.67 11.58
CA TYR A 59 13.73 -0.91 11.74
C TYR A 59 13.56 0.10 10.62
N ALA A 60 14.61 0.87 10.31
CA ALA A 60 14.59 1.82 9.19
C ALA A 60 14.32 1.13 7.84
N PHE A 61 14.81 -0.09 7.65
CA PHE A 61 14.57 -0.87 6.44
C PHE A 61 13.11 -1.34 6.34
N GLU A 62 12.50 -1.82 7.42
CA GLU A 62 11.07 -2.19 7.42
C GLU A 62 10.17 -0.97 7.20
N GLU A 63 10.51 0.19 7.76
CA GLU A 63 9.81 1.45 7.49
C GLU A 63 9.92 1.87 6.01
N LEU A 64 11.09 1.67 5.39
CA LEU A 64 11.27 1.90 3.96
C LEU A 64 10.40 0.95 3.12
N VAL A 65 10.35 -0.33 3.45
CA VAL A 65 9.47 -1.32 2.80
C VAL A 65 8.00 -0.91 2.92
N ALA A 66 7.58 -0.45 4.10
CA ALA A 66 6.20 -0.04 4.36
C ALA A 66 5.80 1.21 3.58
N GLU A 67 6.71 2.19 3.48
CA GLU A 67 6.46 3.43 2.74
C GLU A 67 6.41 3.20 1.22
N ILE A 68 7.33 2.39 0.67
CA ILE A 68 7.29 2.02 -0.76
C ILE A 68 5.99 1.25 -1.06
N GLY A 69 5.59 0.32 -0.18
CA GLY A 69 4.36 -0.45 -0.35
C GLY A 69 3.11 0.41 -0.30
N SER A 70 3.05 1.41 0.59
CA SER A 70 1.91 2.33 0.69
C SER A 70 1.78 3.20 -0.56
N ALA A 71 2.90 3.72 -1.08
CA ALA A 71 2.96 4.48 -2.32
C ALA A 71 2.51 3.63 -3.52
N ALA A 72 2.99 2.40 -3.62
CA ALA A 72 2.63 1.47 -4.69
C ALA A 72 1.13 1.11 -4.69
N ILE A 73 0.54 0.83 -3.52
CA ILE A 73 -0.90 0.60 -3.42
C ILE A 73 -1.68 1.87 -3.75
N GLY A 74 -1.21 3.02 -3.24
CA GLY A 74 -1.82 4.32 -3.53
C GLY A 74 -1.95 4.57 -5.04
N LEU A 75 -0.87 4.33 -5.79
CA LEU A 75 -0.89 4.42 -7.25
C LEU A 75 -1.91 3.46 -7.88
N ARG A 76 -1.98 2.21 -7.41
CA ARG A 76 -2.90 1.19 -7.95
C ARG A 76 -4.37 1.50 -7.71
N ILE A 77 -4.71 2.16 -6.61
CA ILE A 77 -6.09 2.57 -6.29
C ILE A 77 -6.43 3.98 -6.80
N GLY A 78 -5.53 4.63 -7.54
CA GLY A 78 -5.76 5.94 -8.14
C GLY A 78 -5.56 7.13 -7.20
N LEU A 79 -4.85 6.96 -6.08
CA LEU A 79 -4.36 8.11 -5.29
C LEU A 79 -3.34 8.86 -6.13
N ARG A 80 -3.63 10.14 -6.40
CA ARG A 80 -2.70 11.01 -7.11
C ARG A 80 -1.57 11.45 -6.16
N PRO A 81 -0.30 11.26 -6.52
CA PRO A 81 0.81 11.83 -5.76
C PRO A 81 0.68 13.35 -5.76
N GLN A 82 0.70 13.96 -4.58
CA GLN A 82 0.81 15.41 -4.46
C GLN A 82 2.30 15.75 -4.41
N ILE A 83 2.80 16.49 -5.40
CA ILE A 83 4.15 17.04 -5.38
C ILE A 83 4.14 18.19 -4.37
N LEU A 84 5.04 18.13 -3.39
CA LEU A 84 5.28 19.17 -2.38
C LEU A 84 6.53 19.93 -2.80
N ASP A 85 6.53 21.25 -2.68
CA ASP A 85 7.61 22.11 -3.19
C ASP A 85 8.99 21.87 -2.53
N SER A 86 9.07 21.08 -1.45
CA SER A 86 10.28 20.80 -0.68
C SER A 86 11.04 19.51 -1.04
N HIS A 87 10.60 18.76 -2.06
CA HIS A 87 11.17 17.44 -2.40
C HIS A 87 12.67 17.44 -2.74
N ALA A 88 13.20 18.52 -3.29
CA ALA A 88 14.60 18.59 -3.77
C ALA A 88 15.64 18.45 -2.65
N ALA A 89 15.38 18.98 -1.45
CA ALA A 89 16.30 18.92 -0.32
C ALA A 89 16.47 17.49 0.22
N TYR A 90 15.42 16.68 0.15
CA TYR A 90 15.45 15.29 0.60
C TYR A 90 16.21 14.41 -0.38
N LEU A 91 16.03 14.60 -1.69
CA LEU A 91 16.69 13.79 -2.73
C LEU A 91 18.22 13.75 -2.58
N GLY A 92 18.85 14.88 -2.20
CA GLY A 92 20.30 14.92 -1.95
C GLY A 92 20.75 14.03 -0.77
N HIS A 93 19.93 13.93 0.27
CA HIS A 93 20.19 13.05 1.41
C HIS A 93 20.01 11.58 1.05
N TRP A 94 18.97 11.24 0.29
CA TRP A 94 18.74 9.88 -0.21
C TRP A 94 19.88 9.40 -1.12
N VAL A 95 20.41 10.26 -2.00
CA VAL A 95 21.56 9.93 -2.85
C VAL A 95 22.80 9.55 -2.03
N LYS A 96 23.02 10.18 -0.87
CA LYS A 96 24.14 9.83 0.01
C LYS A 96 23.96 8.44 0.62
N ILE A 97 22.76 8.13 1.13
CA ILE A 97 22.43 6.81 1.70
C ILE A 97 22.53 5.70 0.63
N LEU A 98 22.07 5.98 -0.58
CA LEU A 98 22.12 5.02 -1.70
C LEU A 98 23.55 4.75 -2.19
N LYS A 99 24.49 5.67 -2.00
CA LYS A 99 25.91 5.43 -2.31
C LYS A 99 26.54 4.44 -1.34
N ASP A 100 26.17 4.50 -0.06
CA ASP A 100 26.74 3.61 0.97
C ASP A 100 26.18 2.18 0.86
N ARG A 101 24.94 2.03 0.38
CA ARG A 101 24.30 0.70 0.18
C ARG A 101 23.39 0.67 -1.07
N PRO A 102 23.94 0.52 -2.28
CA PRO A 102 23.19 0.67 -3.54
C PRO A 102 22.07 -0.36 -3.73
N GLY A 103 22.21 -1.57 -3.15
CA GLY A 103 21.20 -2.61 -3.23
C GLY A 103 19.98 -2.39 -2.34
N ALA A 104 20.09 -1.55 -1.30
CA ALA A 104 19.07 -1.46 -0.25
C ALA A 104 17.69 -1.02 -0.77
N LEU A 105 17.66 -0.08 -1.72
CA LEU A 105 16.41 0.39 -2.31
C LEU A 105 15.74 -0.69 -3.16
N LEU A 106 16.52 -1.42 -3.95
CA LEU A 106 16.01 -2.49 -4.80
C LEU A 106 15.50 -3.66 -3.95
N GLU A 107 16.25 -4.04 -2.91
CA GLU A 107 15.84 -5.04 -1.94
C GLU A 107 14.52 -4.63 -1.26
N ALA A 108 14.46 -3.41 -0.70
CA ALA A 108 13.26 -2.89 -0.06
C ALA A 108 12.07 -2.86 -1.03
N SER A 109 12.29 -2.47 -2.29
CA SER A 109 11.25 -2.49 -3.32
C SER A 109 10.75 -3.91 -3.62
N GLY A 110 11.64 -4.90 -3.64
CA GLY A 110 11.25 -6.31 -3.81
C GLY A 110 10.40 -6.83 -2.64
N HIS A 111 10.75 -6.47 -1.41
CA HIS A 111 9.91 -6.78 -0.23
C HIS A 111 8.57 -6.04 -0.27
N ALA A 112 8.57 -4.77 -0.67
CA ALA A 112 7.36 -3.96 -0.80
C ALA A 112 6.42 -4.52 -1.87
N GLN A 113 6.95 -4.95 -3.02
CA GLN A 113 6.14 -5.56 -4.08
C GLN A 113 5.44 -6.85 -3.58
N ARG A 114 6.16 -7.71 -2.85
CA ARG A 114 5.53 -8.89 -2.20
C ARG A 114 4.43 -8.51 -1.21
N ALA A 115 4.64 -7.44 -0.43
CA ALA A 115 3.63 -6.92 0.50
C ALA A 115 2.38 -6.41 -0.24
N VAL A 116 2.58 -5.66 -1.33
CA VAL A 116 1.51 -5.16 -2.19
C VAL A 116 0.70 -6.32 -2.77
N ASP A 117 1.36 -7.31 -3.35
CA ASP A 117 0.68 -8.46 -3.97
C ASP A 117 -0.10 -9.27 -2.94
N HIS A 118 0.48 -9.50 -1.75
CA HIS A 118 -0.21 -10.16 -0.64
C HIS A 118 -1.46 -9.38 -0.22
N LEU A 119 -1.40 -8.06 -0.10
CA LEU A 119 -2.54 -7.23 0.29
C LEU A 119 -3.62 -7.19 -0.79
N LEU A 120 -3.24 -7.13 -2.07
CA LEU A 120 -4.17 -7.12 -3.19
C LEU A 120 -4.86 -8.46 -3.39
N ALA A 121 -4.24 -9.58 -3.04
CA ALA A 121 -4.85 -10.90 -3.10
C ALA A 121 -6.15 -10.99 -2.28
N TYR A 122 -6.28 -10.24 -1.18
CA TYR A 122 -7.52 -10.16 -0.39
C TYR A 122 -8.64 -9.36 -1.06
N SER A 123 -8.33 -8.58 -2.10
CA SER A 123 -9.29 -7.74 -2.83
C SER A 123 -9.80 -8.38 -4.12
N GLN A 124 -9.10 -9.41 -4.62
CA GLN A 124 -9.52 -10.13 -5.80
C GLN A 124 -10.56 -11.19 -5.40
N PRO A 125 -11.69 -11.31 -6.13
CA PRO A 125 -12.57 -12.46 -5.96
C PRO A 125 -11.75 -13.72 -6.27
N ALA A 126 -11.89 -14.77 -5.47
CA ALA A 126 -11.19 -16.03 -5.66
C ALA A 126 -11.26 -16.43 -7.13
N GLN A 127 -10.11 -16.50 -7.82
CA GLN A 127 -10.07 -17.00 -9.17
C GLN A 127 -10.54 -18.45 -9.13
N ALA A 128 -11.75 -18.71 -9.62
CA ALA A 128 -12.23 -20.06 -9.85
C ALA A 128 -11.26 -20.71 -10.83
N SER A 129 -10.53 -21.72 -10.36
CA SER A 129 -9.65 -22.54 -11.19
C SER A 129 -10.44 -23.03 -12.40
N GLN A 130 -10.23 -22.44 -13.58
CA GLN A 130 -10.72 -23.03 -14.82
C GLN A 130 -9.89 -24.30 -15.06
N PRO A 131 -10.50 -25.50 -15.08
CA PRO A 131 -9.77 -26.70 -15.44
C PRO A 131 -9.27 -26.54 -16.87
N LEU A 132 -7.98 -26.84 -17.06
CA LEU A 132 -7.34 -26.90 -18.37
C LEU A 132 -8.16 -27.84 -19.26
N ALA A 133 -8.78 -27.29 -20.31
CA ALA A 133 -9.50 -28.08 -21.29
C ALA A 133 -8.50 -29.07 -21.91
N ALA A 134 -8.80 -30.36 -21.76
CA ALA A 134 -8.03 -31.49 -22.29
C ALA A 134 -8.14 -31.58 -23.82
#